data_AF-A0A059WYR9-F1
#
_entry.id   AF-A0A059WYR9-F1
#
_cell.length_a   1.000
_cell.length_b   1.000
_cell.length_c   1.000
_cell.angle_alpha   90.00
_cell.angle_beta   90.00
_cell.angle_gamma   90.00
#
_symmetry.space_group_name_H-M   'P 1'
#
loop_
_entity.id
_entity.type
_entity.pdbx_description
1 polymer ?
#
loop_
_entity_poly.entity_id
_entity_poly.type
_entity_poly.pdbx_seq_one_letter_code
_entity_poly.pdbx_strand_id
1 'polypeptide(L)'
;STISFPPGARYRIDSELLIKDRNGLTFQGNGATTFSANQDPGDRPMWWFVRGSGLALRDLTIVGANPNAGIQLGSYVIANEHQHGVDARGVLGLVLDGLTITDTYGDFIYLGGDDGLSRWNRNVTITNSTFRRNGRQGITLNAVNNVTIANNEMSDARMSCIDIEPPRGFGARNVFIHDNHFGSHKLPFFAAEGIPGSIGTNIWVER
;
A
#
# COMPACT_ATOMS: atom_id res chain seq x y z
N SER A 1 14.91 -7.73 14.84
CA SER A 1 16.14 -7.63 14.01
C SER A 1 15.95 -6.59 12.93
N THR A 2 17.05 -5.95 12.50
CA THR A 2 17.03 -4.96 11.42
C THR A 2 17.81 -5.51 10.22
N ILE A 3 17.22 -5.42 9.04
CA ILE A 3 17.86 -5.66 7.76
C ILE A 3 18.08 -4.28 7.15
N SER A 4 19.34 -3.88 7.04
CA SER A 4 19.72 -2.57 6.53
C SER A 4 20.22 -2.66 5.10
N PHE A 5 19.61 -1.91 4.21
CA PHE A 5 20.08 -1.75 2.84
C PHE A 5 21.20 -0.71 2.79
N PRO A 6 22.24 -0.89 1.95
CA PRO A 6 23.25 0.13 1.71
C PRO A 6 22.62 1.38 1.07
N PRO A 7 23.03 2.59 1.49
CA PRO A 7 22.50 3.82 0.93
C PRO A 7 22.64 3.89 -0.60
N GLY A 8 21.57 4.32 -1.28
CA GLY A 8 21.53 4.47 -2.75
C GLY A 8 21.60 3.16 -3.55
N ALA A 9 21.64 2.00 -2.89
CA ALA A 9 21.63 0.71 -3.59
C ALA A 9 20.31 0.47 -4.34
N ARG A 10 20.38 -0.33 -5.40
CA ARG A 10 19.23 -0.66 -6.25
C ARG A 10 19.03 -2.17 -6.32
N TYR A 11 17.81 -2.63 -6.08
CA TYR A 11 17.43 -4.04 -6.05
C TYR A 11 16.24 -4.29 -6.97
N ARG A 12 16.38 -5.27 -7.86
CA ARG A 12 15.31 -5.65 -8.77
C ARG A 12 14.40 -6.70 -8.12
N ILE A 13 13.10 -6.47 -8.14
CA ILE A 13 12.04 -7.38 -7.68
C ILE A 13 11.01 -7.49 -8.81
N ASP A 14 11.13 -8.52 -9.65
CA ASP A 14 10.25 -8.74 -10.82
C ASP A 14 9.03 -9.63 -10.52
N SER A 15 9.05 -10.30 -9.37
CA SER A 15 7.95 -11.09 -8.83
C SER A 15 7.50 -10.41 -7.54
N GLU A 16 7.77 -11.03 -6.39
CA GLU A 16 7.46 -10.49 -5.08
C GLU A 16 8.60 -10.75 -4.10
N LEU A 17 8.70 -9.92 -3.08
CA LEU A 17 9.41 -10.25 -1.86
C LEU A 17 8.38 -10.59 -0.78
N LEU A 18 8.22 -11.89 -0.52
CA LEU A 18 7.26 -12.41 0.45
C LEU A 18 7.85 -12.50 1.86
N ILE A 19 7.29 -11.73 2.79
CA ILE A 19 7.58 -11.74 4.22
C ILE A 19 6.38 -12.40 4.91
N LYS A 20 6.50 -13.70 5.18
CA LYS A 20 5.42 -14.51 5.73
C LYS A 20 5.72 -15.00 7.14
N ASP A 21 4.76 -14.83 8.05
CA ASP A 21 4.81 -15.34 9.43
C ASP A 21 6.05 -14.87 10.23
N ARG A 22 6.55 -13.66 9.93
CA ARG A 22 7.72 -13.08 10.59
C ARG A 22 7.33 -12.10 11.68
N ASN A 23 8.22 -11.93 12.66
CA ASN A 23 7.97 -11.03 13.79
C ASN A 23 9.19 -10.18 14.12
N GLY A 24 8.96 -8.92 14.49
CA GLY A 24 10.00 -8.02 14.99
C GLY A 24 11.08 -7.70 13.96
N LEU A 25 10.72 -7.57 12.68
CA LEU A 25 11.66 -7.27 11.60
C LEU A 25 11.49 -5.83 11.09
N THR A 26 12.59 -5.10 11.01
CA THR A 26 12.64 -3.80 10.34
C THR A 26 13.50 -3.91 9.09
N PHE A 27 12.97 -3.45 7.96
CA PHE A 27 13.67 -3.26 6.71
C PHE A 27 14.00 -1.76 6.60
N GLN A 28 15.27 -1.42 6.84
CA GLN A 28 15.77 -0.06 6.84
C GLN A 28 16.42 0.23 5.49
N GLY A 29 15.75 1.01 4.64
CA GLY A 29 16.16 1.27 3.27
C GLY A 29 17.36 2.21 3.13
N ASN A 30 17.54 3.18 4.03
CA ASN A 30 18.60 4.19 3.94
C ASN A 30 18.64 4.91 2.56
N GLY A 31 17.47 5.15 1.97
CA GLY A 31 17.33 5.72 0.63
C GLY A 31 17.60 4.74 -0.52
N ALA A 32 17.71 3.43 -0.26
CA ALA A 32 17.81 2.43 -1.31
C ALA A 32 16.52 2.37 -2.16
N THR A 33 16.65 1.81 -3.36
CA THR A 33 15.53 1.61 -4.30
C THR A 33 15.29 0.13 -4.54
N THR A 34 14.05 -0.33 -4.35
CA THR A 34 13.54 -1.56 -4.97
C THR A 34 12.76 -1.20 -6.23
N PHE A 35 12.96 -1.91 -7.33
CA PHE A 35 12.24 -1.65 -8.57
C PHE A 35 11.84 -2.93 -9.31
N SER A 36 10.75 -2.88 -10.07
CA SER A 36 10.36 -3.93 -11.02
C SER A 36 10.58 -3.46 -12.44
N ALA A 37 11.02 -4.36 -13.33
CA ALA A 37 10.99 -4.13 -14.77
C ALA A 37 10.02 -5.08 -15.49
N ASN A 38 9.29 -5.90 -14.74
CA ASN A 38 8.38 -6.90 -15.28
C ASN A 38 6.98 -6.31 -15.51
N GLN A 39 6.61 -6.15 -16.78
CA GLN A 39 5.32 -5.61 -17.23
C GLN A 39 4.27 -6.69 -17.53
N ASP A 40 4.63 -7.97 -17.42
CA ASP A 40 3.74 -9.07 -17.80
C ASP A 40 2.48 -9.11 -16.92
N PRO A 41 1.37 -9.71 -17.37
CA PRO A 41 0.22 -9.98 -16.51
C PRO A 41 0.57 -10.70 -15.20
N GLY A 42 -0.18 -10.42 -14.12
CA GLY A 42 -0.16 -11.25 -12.91
C GLY A 42 -0.19 -10.53 -11.58
N ASP A 43 -0.36 -11.33 -10.53
CA ASP A 43 -0.60 -10.90 -9.15
C ASP A 43 0.67 -10.97 -8.33
N ARG A 44 1.41 -9.86 -8.31
CA ARG A 44 2.75 -9.80 -7.71
C ARG A 44 3.02 -8.43 -7.09
N PRO A 45 2.54 -8.19 -5.86
CA PRO A 45 2.96 -7.01 -5.12
C PRO A 45 4.46 -7.08 -4.83
N MET A 46 5.16 -5.94 -4.92
CA MET A 46 6.62 -5.93 -4.75
C MET A 46 7.03 -6.32 -3.33
N TRP A 47 6.36 -5.75 -2.32
CA TRP A 47 6.55 -6.08 -0.91
C TRP A 47 5.29 -6.72 -0.35
N TRP A 48 5.35 -8.03 -0.10
CA TRP A 48 4.18 -8.78 0.36
C TRP A 48 4.35 -9.25 1.80
N PHE A 49 3.61 -8.61 2.72
CA PHE A 49 3.58 -8.98 4.13
C PHE A 49 2.35 -9.84 4.41
N VAL A 50 2.58 -11.12 4.73
CA VAL A 50 1.50 -12.06 5.03
C VAL A 50 1.63 -12.54 6.46
N ARG A 51 0.71 -12.06 7.31
CA ARG A 51 0.69 -12.29 8.75
C ARG A 51 1.96 -11.82 9.44
N GLY A 52 2.12 -12.22 10.71
CA GLY A 52 3.24 -11.79 11.54
C GLY A 52 2.94 -10.51 12.30
N SER A 53 3.95 -10.01 13.02
CA SER A 53 3.77 -8.86 13.90
C SER A 53 5.02 -8.01 14.13
N GLY A 54 4.85 -6.72 14.39
CA GLY A 54 5.96 -5.79 14.65
C GLY A 54 6.92 -5.72 13.46
N LEU A 55 6.36 -5.50 12.27
CA LEU A 55 7.08 -5.42 11.01
C LEU A 55 7.20 -3.95 10.60
N ALA A 56 8.32 -3.56 10.01
CA ALA A 56 8.51 -2.19 9.54
C ALA A 56 9.25 -2.14 8.20
N LEU A 57 8.83 -1.24 7.32
CA LEU A 57 9.54 -0.83 6.11
C LEU A 57 9.78 0.67 6.20
N ARG A 58 11.05 1.09 6.10
CA ARG A 58 11.45 2.48 6.33
C ARG A 58 12.39 2.99 5.26
N ASP A 59 12.25 4.27 4.90
CA ASP A 59 13.23 5.03 4.12
C ASP A 59 13.68 4.33 2.84
N LEU A 60 12.69 3.90 2.04
CA LEU A 60 12.89 3.12 0.82
C LEU A 60 12.11 3.73 -0.35
N THR A 61 12.73 3.75 -1.53
CA THR A 61 12.04 4.01 -2.79
C THR A 61 11.57 2.70 -3.42
N ILE A 62 10.30 2.62 -3.81
CA ILE A 62 9.66 1.48 -4.48
C ILE A 62 9.16 1.96 -5.84
N VAL A 63 9.69 1.39 -6.92
CA VAL A 63 9.34 1.75 -8.30
C VAL A 63 8.70 0.55 -9.00
N GLY A 64 7.41 0.64 -9.31
CA GLY A 64 6.73 -0.37 -10.10
C GLY A 64 7.11 -0.32 -11.58
N ALA A 65 6.54 -1.24 -12.35
CA ALA A 65 6.89 -1.42 -13.76
C ALA A 65 5.97 -0.67 -14.74
N ASN A 66 5.02 0.15 -14.28
CA ASN A 66 4.00 0.77 -15.14
C ASN A 66 4.54 2.02 -15.85
N PRO A 67 4.85 1.96 -17.16
CA PRO A 67 5.39 3.10 -17.88
C PRO A 67 4.38 4.23 -18.06
N ASN A 68 3.09 3.90 -17.97
CA ASN A 68 1.98 4.83 -18.20
C ASN A 68 1.33 5.31 -16.90
N ALA A 69 1.90 5.01 -15.73
CA ALA A 69 1.33 5.36 -14.43
C ALA A 69 1.02 6.86 -14.29
N GLY A 70 -0.05 7.18 -13.57
CA GLY A 70 -0.57 8.54 -13.43
C GLY A 70 -2.08 8.62 -13.65
N ILE A 71 -2.58 9.80 -14.02
CA ILE A 71 -4.02 10.07 -14.16
C ILE A 71 -4.61 9.71 -15.54
N GLN A 72 -3.80 9.20 -16.46
CA GLN A 72 -4.19 8.99 -17.86
C GLN A 72 -4.99 7.70 -18.03
N LEU A 73 -5.76 7.60 -19.12
CA LEU A 73 -6.62 6.43 -19.35
C LEU A 73 -5.82 5.11 -19.33
N GLY A 74 -4.66 5.09 -20.00
CA GLY A 74 -3.77 3.92 -20.11
C GLY A 74 -2.96 3.58 -18.86
N SER A 75 -3.12 4.33 -17.75
CA SER A 75 -2.44 4.03 -16.49
C SER A 75 -3.03 2.80 -15.79
N TYR A 76 -4.34 2.57 -15.91
CA TYR A 76 -5.00 1.38 -15.34
C TYR A 76 -4.94 0.21 -16.33
N VAL A 77 -4.35 -0.90 -15.89
CA VAL A 77 -4.25 -2.13 -16.66
C VAL A 77 -4.78 -3.26 -15.79
N ILE A 78 -6.00 -3.72 -16.11
CA ILE A 78 -6.72 -4.73 -15.32
C ILE A 78 -5.89 -6.00 -15.08
N ALA A 79 -5.15 -6.48 -16.07
CA ALA A 79 -4.32 -7.69 -15.98
C ALA A 79 -3.14 -7.57 -14.98
N ASN A 80 -2.83 -6.34 -14.55
CA ASN A 80 -1.71 -6.01 -13.67
C ASN A 80 -2.19 -5.30 -12.39
N GLU A 81 -3.49 -5.27 -12.12
CA GLU A 81 -4.06 -4.42 -11.07
C GLU A 81 -3.63 -4.81 -9.64
N HIS A 82 -3.10 -6.04 -9.48
CA HIS A 82 -2.58 -6.58 -8.23
C HIS A 82 -1.05 -6.38 -8.05
N GLN A 83 -0.39 -5.65 -8.95
CA GLN A 83 1.03 -5.33 -8.83
C GLN A 83 1.22 -4.07 -8.01
N HIS A 84 0.96 -4.20 -6.71
CA HIS A 84 1.05 -3.14 -5.71
C HIS A 84 2.50 -2.83 -5.32
N GLY A 85 2.74 -1.64 -4.77
CA GLY A 85 4.01 -1.33 -4.09
C GLY A 85 4.18 -2.18 -2.83
N VAL A 86 3.18 -2.11 -1.94
CA VAL A 86 3.09 -2.92 -0.72
C VAL A 86 1.71 -3.59 -0.66
N ASP A 87 1.68 -4.89 -0.37
CA ASP A 87 0.47 -5.64 -0.01
C ASP A 87 0.68 -6.21 1.40
N ALA A 88 -0.28 -5.96 2.30
CA ALA A 88 -0.28 -6.54 3.63
C ALA A 88 -1.59 -7.26 3.93
N ARG A 89 -1.49 -8.48 4.46
CA ARG A 89 -2.64 -9.34 4.79
C ARG A 89 -2.50 -9.93 6.18
N GLY A 90 -3.41 -9.58 7.09
CA GLY A 90 -3.48 -10.15 8.44
C GLY A 90 -2.30 -9.81 9.36
N VAL A 91 -1.62 -8.68 9.15
CA VAL A 91 -0.43 -8.25 9.90
C VAL A 91 -0.81 -7.45 11.15
N LEU A 92 -0.08 -7.60 12.25
CA LEU A 92 -0.26 -6.82 13.48
C LEU A 92 0.93 -5.87 13.72
N GLY A 93 0.71 -4.56 13.83
CA GLY A 93 1.78 -3.62 14.14
C GLY A 93 2.73 -3.39 12.95
N LEU A 94 2.18 -3.15 11.76
CA LEU A 94 2.96 -2.82 10.56
C LEU A 94 3.24 -1.31 10.52
N VAL A 95 4.50 -0.94 10.32
CA VAL A 95 4.93 0.46 10.16
C VAL A 95 5.50 0.66 8.75
N LEU A 96 4.90 1.56 7.99
CA LEU A 96 5.37 2.01 6.67
C LEU A 96 5.69 3.50 6.81
N ASP A 97 6.97 3.86 6.81
CA ASP A 97 7.42 5.19 7.22
C ASP A 97 8.54 5.73 6.33
N GLY A 98 8.40 6.96 5.83
CA GLY A 98 9.43 7.54 4.96
C GLY A 98 9.56 6.86 3.61
N LEU A 99 8.49 6.28 3.06
CA LEU A 99 8.54 5.58 1.78
C LEU A 99 8.36 6.55 0.62
N THR A 100 8.97 6.25 -0.52
CA THR A 100 8.57 6.81 -1.82
C THR A 100 8.06 5.67 -2.69
N ILE A 101 6.79 5.67 -3.09
CA ILE A 101 6.23 4.63 -3.99
C ILE A 101 5.75 5.29 -5.28
N THR A 102 6.19 4.75 -6.41
CA THR A 102 5.84 5.27 -7.73
C THR A 102 5.74 4.19 -8.80
N ASP A 103 5.03 4.51 -9.87
CA ASP A 103 4.93 3.73 -11.10
C ASP A 103 4.39 2.30 -10.94
N THR A 104 3.52 2.09 -9.95
CA THR A 104 2.82 0.80 -9.75
C THR A 104 1.69 0.63 -10.76
N TYR A 105 1.40 -0.62 -11.17
CA TYR A 105 0.18 -0.91 -11.92
C TYR A 105 -1.03 -0.97 -10.99
N GLY A 106 -0.87 -1.61 -9.83
CA GLY A 106 -1.87 -1.59 -8.78
C GLY A 106 -1.72 -0.38 -7.86
N ASP A 107 -2.23 -0.56 -6.65
CA ASP A 107 -2.16 0.44 -5.59
C ASP A 107 -0.75 0.73 -5.07
N PHE A 108 -0.56 1.87 -4.41
CA PHE A 108 0.70 2.10 -3.68
C PHE A 108 0.77 1.16 -2.48
N ILE A 109 -0.32 1.09 -1.70
CA ILE A 109 -0.45 0.21 -0.53
C ILE A 109 -1.84 -0.45 -0.56
N TYR A 110 -1.86 -1.77 -0.45
CA TYR A 110 -3.07 -2.58 -0.36
C TYR A 110 -3.13 -3.29 1.00
N LEU A 111 -4.15 -3.01 1.81
CA LEU A 111 -4.38 -3.65 3.11
C LEU A 111 -5.55 -4.64 3.03
N GLY A 112 -5.27 -5.85 2.53
CA GLY A 112 -6.22 -6.94 2.36
C GLY A 112 -6.43 -7.83 3.58
N GLY A 113 -7.45 -8.69 3.51
CA GLY A 113 -7.64 -9.78 4.47
C GLY A 113 -6.74 -10.98 4.15
N ASP A 114 -6.32 -11.72 5.17
CA ASP A 114 -5.86 -13.10 4.95
C ASP A 114 -7.09 -14.01 4.93
N ASP A 115 -7.66 -14.20 3.75
CA ASP A 115 -8.90 -14.97 3.53
C ASP A 115 -8.81 -16.39 4.10
N GLY A 116 -7.62 -17.01 4.07
CA GLY A 116 -7.42 -18.35 4.58
C GLY A 116 -7.60 -18.48 6.09
N LEU A 117 -7.43 -17.39 6.85
CA LEU A 117 -7.56 -17.36 8.30
C LEU A 117 -8.53 -16.28 8.82
N SER A 118 -9.22 -15.57 7.92
CA SER A 118 -10.07 -14.43 8.23
C SER A 118 -9.38 -13.37 9.11
N ARG A 119 -8.09 -13.11 8.87
CA ARG A 119 -7.29 -12.17 9.68
C ARG A 119 -7.27 -10.78 9.08
N TRP A 120 -7.43 -9.79 9.96
CA TRP A 120 -7.40 -8.37 9.65
C TRP A 120 -6.00 -7.82 9.90
N ASN A 121 -5.62 -6.80 9.11
CA ASN A 121 -4.52 -5.94 9.49
C ASN A 121 -4.91 -5.10 10.71
N ARG A 122 -4.00 -5.01 11.69
CA ARG A 122 -4.26 -4.30 12.94
C ARG A 122 -3.09 -3.44 13.35
N ASN A 123 -3.37 -2.24 13.87
CA ASN A 123 -2.36 -1.29 14.32
C ASN A 123 -1.35 -0.99 13.20
N VAL A 124 -1.84 -0.52 12.05
CA VAL A 124 -1.00 -0.16 10.91
C VAL A 124 -0.75 1.34 10.90
N THR A 125 0.48 1.76 10.63
CA THR A 125 0.86 3.16 10.52
C THR A 125 1.51 3.39 9.17
N ILE A 126 1.00 4.38 8.43
CA ILE A 126 1.50 4.82 7.12
C ILE A 126 1.79 6.31 7.23
N THR A 127 3.07 6.66 7.35
CA THR A 127 3.47 8.04 7.68
C THR A 127 4.65 8.55 6.88
N ASN A 128 4.74 9.89 6.78
CA ASN A 128 5.90 10.59 6.25
C ASN A 128 6.31 10.13 4.84
N SER A 129 5.35 9.64 4.05
CA SER A 129 5.61 8.96 2.78
C SER A 129 5.13 9.79 1.61
N THR A 130 5.73 9.54 0.45
CA THR A 130 5.41 10.17 -0.82
C THR A 130 4.92 9.12 -1.80
N PHE A 131 3.77 9.37 -2.40
CA PHE A 131 3.11 8.45 -3.33
C PHE A 131 2.83 9.19 -4.63
N ARG A 132 3.39 8.73 -5.76
CA ARG A 132 3.20 9.41 -7.05
C ARG A 132 3.03 8.44 -8.18
N ARG A 133 2.04 8.67 -9.05
CA ARG A 133 1.78 7.88 -10.26
C ARG A 133 1.56 6.39 -9.98
N ASN A 134 0.31 5.95 -9.99
CA ASN A 134 -0.04 4.53 -9.99
C ASN A 134 -1.01 4.21 -11.14
N GLY A 135 -1.50 2.97 -11.19
CA GLY A 135 -2.54 2.55 -12.12
C GLY A 135 -3.91 2.31 -11.50
N ARG A 136 -4.04 2.25 -10.16
CA ARG A 136 -5.30 1.96 -9.46
C ARG A 136 -5.53 2.91 -8.26
N GLN A 137 -5.84 2.40 -7.06
CA GLN A 137 -6.13 3.20 -5.87
C GLN A 137 -4.84 3.64 -5.18
N GLY A 138 -4.84 4.75 -4.44
CA GLY A 138 -3.66 5.15 -3.69
C GLY A 138 -3.35 4.19 -2.55
N ILE A 139 -4.15 4.23 -1.49
CA ILE A 139 -4.13 3.31 -0.36
C ILE A 139 -5.51 2.65 -0.22
N THR A 140 -5.53 1.32 -0.27
CA THR A 140 -6.75 0.52 -0.18
C THR A 140 -6.89 -0.15 1.19
N LEU A 141 -8.08 -0.03 1.80
CA LEU A 141 -8.38 -0.50 3.15
C LEU A 141 -9.51 -1.54 3.14
N ASN A 142 -9.15 -2.82 2.97
CA ASN A 142 -10.13 -3.89 2.79
C ASN A 142 -10.39 -4.73 4.04
N ALA A 143 -9.38 -4.93 4.89
CA ALA A 143 -9.52 -5.66 6.13
C ALA A 143 -8.65 -5.04 7.22
N VAL A 144 -9.16 -3.98 7.85
CA VAL A 144 -8.35 -3.14 8.73
C VAL A 144 -9.05 -2.77 10.03
N ASN A 145 -8.29 -2.78 11.12
CA ASN A 145 -8.74 -2.25 12.41
C ASN A 145 -7.59 -1.49 13.07
N ASN A 146 -7.79 -0.21 13.35
CA ASN A 146 -6.77 0.70 13.88
C ASN A 146 -5.66 0.97 12.86
N VAL A 147 -5.93 1.90 11.93
CA VAL A 147 -4.98 2.37 10.92
C VAL A 147 -4.83 3.87 11.02
N THR A 148 -3.58 4.34 11.00
CA THR A 148 -3.24 5.75 10.91
C THR A 148 -2.54 6.01 9.59
N ILE A 149 -3.06 6.95 8.80
CA ILE A 149 -2.47 7.45 7.56
C ILE A 149 -2.23 8.93 7.77
N ALA A 150 -0.98 9.35 7.98
CA ALA A 150 -0.71 10.74 8.34
C ALA A 150 0.58 11.31 7.78
N ASN A 151 0.62 12.62 7.57
CA ASN A 151 1.82 13.33 7.11
C ASN A 151 2.36 12.78 5.78
N ASN A 152 1.49 12.36 4.86
CA ASN A 152 1.88 11.87 3.55
C ASN A 152 1.58 12.88 2.45
N GLU A 153 2.32 12.79 1.36
CA GLU A 153 2.02 13.46 0.10
C GLU A 153 1.60 12.42 -0.93
N MET A 154 0.46 12.62 -1.59
CA MET A 154 0.01 11.75 -2.67
C MET A 154 -0.41 12.57 -3.88
N SER A 155 0.12 12.24 -5.05
CA SER A 155 -0.30 12.84 -6.32
C SER A 155 -0.37 11.81 -7.45
N ASP A 156 -1.03 12.20 -8.52
CA ASP A 156 -1.21 11.43 -9.74
C ASP A 156 -1.79 10.03 -9.51
N ALA A 157 -2.73 9.92 -8.57
CA ALA A 157 -3.47 8.68 -8.34
C ALA A 157 -4.47 8.44 -9.49
N ARG A 158 -4.42 7.27 -10.11
CA ARG A 158 -5.28 6.91 -11.25
C ARG A 158 -6.74 6.70 -10.84
N MET A 159 -7.01 6.36 -9.59
CA MET A 159 -8.35 6.26 -9.05
C MET A 159 -8.47 7.17 -7.82
N SER A 160 -8.99 6.67 -6.72
CA SER A 160 -9.13 7.42 -5.47
C SER A 160 -7.81 7.40 -4.70
N CYS A 161 -7.53 8.45 -3.92
CA CYS A 161 -6.31 8.47 -3.10
C CYS A 161 -6.41 7.48 -1.93
N ILE A 162 -7.56 7.45 -1.27
CA ILE A 162 -7.90 6.46 -0.25
C ILE A 162 -9.18 5.76 -0.71
N ASP A 163 -9.19 4.44 -0.64
CA ASP A 163 -10.38 3.64 -0.92
C ASP A 163 -10.65 2.63 0.20
N ILE A 164 -11.89 2.60 0.68
CA ILE A 164 -12.37 1.63 1.65
C ILE A 164 -13.33 0.69 0.92
N GLU A 165 -12.80 -0.41 0.38
CA GLU A 165 -13.53 -1.37 -0.46
C GLU A 165 -13.58 -2.80 0.12
N PRO A 166 -13.95 -2.99 1.40
CA PRO A 166 -13.87 -4.28 2.06
C PRO A 166 -14.70 -5.34 1.33
N PRO A 167 -14.13 -6.52 1.03
CA PRO A 167 -14.90 -7.63 0.50
C PRO A 167 -15.85 -8.19 1.57
N ARG A 168 -16.79 -9.04 1.12
CA ARG A 168 -17.71 -9.74 2.01
C ARG A 168 -16.94 -10.48 3.11
N GLY A 169 -17.36 -10.26 4.37
CA GLY A 169 -16.74 -10.89 5.55
C GLY A 169 -15.63 -10.04 6.21
N PHE A 170 -15.22 -8.95 5.58
CA PHE A 170 -14.24 -8.01 6.11
C PHE A 170 -14.83 -6.60 6.30
N GLY A 171 -13.96 -5.67 6.68
CA GLY A 171 -14.33 -4.30 6.94
C GLY A 171 -13.16 -3.40 7.28
N ALA A 172 -13.50 -2.14 7.51
CA ALA A 172 -12.58 -1.12 8.01
C ALA A 172 -13.18 -0.44 9.23
N ARG A 173 -12.40 -0.26 10.30
CA ARG A 173 -12.83 0.47 11.51
C ARG A 173 -11.63 1.08 12.22
N ASN A 174 -11.86 2.14 13.00
CA ASN A 174 -10.80 2.89 13.67
C ASN A 174 -9.72 3.32 12.67
N VAL A 175 -10.13 4.08 11.65
CA VAL A 175 -9.22 4.59 10.60
C VAL A 175 -9.09 6.09 10.80
N PHE A 176 -7.86 6.56 10.92
CA PHE A 176 -7.52 7.96 11.12
C PHE A 176 -6.67 8.43 9.94
N ILE A 177 -7.19 9.40 9.18
CA ILE A 177 -6.53 10.00 8.03
C ILE A 177 -6.42 11.49 8.32
N HIS A 178 -5.19 11.97 8.55
CA HIS A 178 -4.98 13.36 8.97
C HIS A 178 -3.65 13.91 8.49
N ASP A 179 -3.54 15.24 8.35
CA ASP A 179 -2.31 15.92 7.94
C ASP A 179 -1.72 15.39 6.62
N ASN A 180 -2.57 14.98 5.66
CA ASN A 180 -2.10 14.49 4.36
C ASN A 180 -2.35 15.53 3.27
N HIS A 181 -1.39 15.66 2.34
CA HIS A 181 -1.56 16.44 1.13
C HIS A 181 -1.95 15.53 -0.03
N PHE A 182 -3.17 15.70 -0.54
CA PHE A 182 -3.67 15.04 -1.75
C PHE A 182 -3.63 16.01 -2.93
N GLY A 183 -2.69 15.77 -3.86
CA GLY A 183 -2.51 16.50 -5.12
C GLY A 183 -3.44 16.00 -6.22
N SER A 184 -2.95 15.94 -7.47
CA SER A 184 -3.71 15.44 -8.61
C SER A 184 -4.20 14.00 -8.41
N HIS A 185 -5.44 13.72 -8.82
CA HIS A 185 -6.04 12.40 -8.79
C HIS A 185 -7.23 12.37 -9.76
N LYS A 186 -7.61 11.19 -10.25
CA LYS A 186 -8.62 11.07 -11.31
C LYS A 186 -10.04 10.84 -10.79
N LEU A 187 -10.20 10.09 -9.70
CA LEU A 187 -11.48 9.93 -8.98
C LEU A 187 -11.46 10.78 -7.68
N PRO A 188 -12.44 10.74 -6.77
CA PRO A 188 -12.37 11.50 -5.51
C PRO A 188 -11.19 11.13 -4.62
N PHE A 189 -10.72 12.05 -3.76
CA PHE A 189 -9.59 11.75 -2.87
C PHE A 189 -9.92 10.63 -1.86
N PHE A 190 -11.19 10.47 -1.47
CA PHE A 190 -11.66 9.45 -0.56
C PHE A 190 -12.90 8.76 -1.16
N ALA A 191 -12.86 7.44 -1.22
CA ALA A 191 -13.96 6.60 -1.67
C ALA A 191 -14.24 5.47 -0.67
N ALA A 192 -15.44 4.95 -0.78
CA ALA A 192 -15.99 3.85 0.00
C ALA A 192 -16.83 2.97 -0.94
N GLU A 193 -16.22 2.54 -2.05
CA GLU A 193 -16.90 1.87 -3.16
C GLU A 193 -16.42 0.42 -3.26
N GLY A 194 -17.34 -0.56 -3.31
CA GLY A 194 -16.93 -1.96 -3.42
C GLY A 194 -18.06 -2.97 -3.16
N ILE A 195 -17.68 -4.26 -3.10
CA ILE A 195 -18.55 -5.37 -2.66
C ILE A 195 -19.03 -5.07 -1.21
N PRO A 196 -20.23 -5.52 -0.77
CA PRO A 196 -20.77 -5.15 0.54
C PRO A 196 -20.02 -5.81 1.71
N GLY A 197 -18.82 -5.31 2.03
CA GLY A 197 -18.17 -5.43 3.34
C GLY A 197 -18.62 -4.32 4.28
N SER A 198 -18.14 -4.34 5.52
CA SER A 198 -18.58 -3.39 6.56
C SER A 198 -17.65 -2.19 6.69
N ILE A 199 -18.18 -0.98 6.54
CA ILE A 199 -17.51 0.22 7.07
C ILE A 199 -18.00 0.39 8.50
N GLY A 200 -17.09 0.16 9.44
CA GLY A 200 -17.36 0.19 10.86
C GLY A 200 -17.27 1.60 11.45
N THR A 201 -17.30 1.66 12.78
CA THR A 201 -17.23 2.92 13.52
C THR A 201 -15.85 3.56 13.49
N ASN A 202 -15.82 4.87 13.74
CA ASN A 202 -14.59 5.68 13.89
C ASN A 202 -13.72 5.72 12.63
N ILE A 203 -14.32 6.16 11.52
CA ILE A 203 -13.57 6.65 10.37
C ILE A 203 -13.46 8.15 10.51
N TRP A 204 -12.24 8.66 10.65
CA TRP A 204 -11.98 10.07 10.86
C TRP A 204 -11.02 10.58 9.79
N VAL A 205 -11.43 11.66 9.12
CA VAL A 205 -10.71 12.29 8.02
C VAL A 205 -10.62 13.77 8.32
N GLU A 206 -9.41 14.27 8.54
CA GLU A 206 -9.11 15.70 8.60
C GLU A 206 -7.99 16.06 7.63
N ARG A 207 -7.85 17.36 7.38
CA ARG A 207 -6.87 17.91 6.45
C ARG A 207 -5.71 18.54 7.20
#